data_AF-A0A950H7H8-F1
#
_entry.id   AF-A0A950H7H8-F1
#
_cell.length_a   1.000
_cell.length_b   1.000
_cell.length_c   1.000
_cell.angle_alpha   90.00
_cell.angle_beta   90.00
_cell.angle_gamma   90.00
#
_symmetry.space_group_name_H-M   'P 1'
#
loop_
_entity.id
_entity.type
_entity.pdbx_description
1 polymer ?
#
loop_
_entity_poly.entity_id
_entity_poly.type
_entity_poly.pdbx_seq_one_letter_code
_entity_poly.pdbx_strand_id
1 'polypeptide(L)'
;ITALGVAFLSGTQQAGDTPSYGQGSAAFGKRFAANAADGFSDIMIGGAILPSLLHQDPRYFYQGTGTKKSRIRHALVHPFLCRGDKGNWEPNYSSLGGDLASASISNLYYPESNRGVGLVFTNFGISTAERVVSSMAQEFVLRQVHWHGR
;
A
#
# COMPACT_ATOMS: atom_id res chain seq x y z
N ILE A 1 -6.02 5.62 -0.57
CA ILE A 1 -6.25 5.37 -2.01
C ILE A 1 -7.01 6.54 -2.61
N THR A 2 -6.64 7.03 -3.80
CA THR A 2 -7.32 8.15 -4.47
C THR A 2 -7.76 7.73 -5.87
N ALA A 3 -8.87 8.27 -6.37
CA ALA A 3 -9.37 7.93 -7.70
C ALA A 3 -8.34 8.22 -8.81
N LEU A 4 -7.56 9.30 -8.69
CA LEU A 4 -6.49 9.63 -9.63
C LEU A 4 -5.35 8.60 -9.60
N GLY A 5 -4.94 8.15 -8.42
CA GLY A 5 -3.91 7.11 -8.29
C GLY A 5 -4.37 5.78 -8.89
N VAL A 6 -5.62 5.39 -8.63
CA VAL A 6 -6.24 4.20 -9.22
C VAL A 6 -6.31 4.30 -10.74
N ALA A 7 -6.73 5.44 -11.28
CA ALA A 7 -6.79 5.66 -12.72
C ALA A 7 -5.41 5.58 -13.37
N PHE A 8 -4.40 6.21 -12.77
CA PHE A 8 -3.03 6.15 -13.26
C PHE A 8 -2.50 4.71 -13.31
N LEU A 9 -2.64 3.97 -12.21
CA LEU A 9 -2.22 2.56 -12.13
C LEU A 9 -3.00 1.67 -13.11
N SER A 10 -4.29 1.91 -13.28
CA SER A 10 -5.11 1.17 -14.26
C SER A 10 -4.69 1.47 -15.70
N GLY A 11 -4.22 2.69 -15.98
CA GLY A 11 -3.68 3.09 -17.27
C GLY A 11 -2.34 2.42 -17.60
N THR A 12 -1.43 2.31 -16.62
CA THR A 12 -0.17 1.57 -16.83
C THR A 12 -0.43 0.07 -17.03
N GLN A 13 -1.35 -0.50 -16.26
CA GLN A 13 -1.84 -1.86 -16.41
C GLN A 13 -2.51 -2.12 -17.78
N GLN A 14 -3.27 -1.15 -18.29
CA GLN A 14 -3.88 -1.21 -19.62
C GLN A 14 -2.81 -1.33 -20.71
N ALA A 15 -1.71 -0.58 -20.62
CA ALA A 15 -0.62 -0.63 -21.60
C ALA A 15 0.07 -2.01 -21.65
N GLY A 16 0.10 -2.73 -20.53
CA GLY A 16 0.70 -4.07 -20.44
C GLY A 16 -0.30 -5.24 -20.44
N ASP A 17 -1.59 -4.99 -20.71
CA ASP A 17 -2.68 -5.97 -20.60
C ASP A 17 -2.63 -6.84 -19.33
N THR A 18 -2.29 -6.23 -18.19
CA THR A 18 -2.07 -6.93 -16.92
C THR A 18 -2.96 -6.30 -15.85
N PRO A 19 -3.86 -7.05 -15.19
CA PRO A 19 -4.25 -8.44 -15.44
C PRO A 19 -4.89 -8.63 -16.82
N SER A 20 -5.04 -9.88 -17.28
CA SER A 20 -5.48 -10.27 -18.63
C SER A 20 -6.99 -10.06 -18.86
N TYR A 21 -7.46 -8.84 -18.62
CA TYR A 21 -8.83 -8.41 -18.92
C TYR A 21 -9.04 -8.09 -20.40
N GLY A 22 -7.98 -8.04 -21.19
CA GLY A 22 -7.97 -7.58 -22.57
C GLY A 22 -7.83 -6.05 -22.67
N GLN A 23 -8.11 -5.53 -23.87
CA GLN A 23 -7.99 -4.11 -24.19
C GLN A 23 -9.35 -3.39 -24.29
N GLY A 24 -9.32 -2.06 -24.25
CA GLY A 24 -10.51 -1.22 -24.37
C GLY A 24 -11.09 -0.72 -23.04
N SER A 25 -12.11 0.13 -23.13
CA SER A 25 -12.72 0.84 -22.00
C SER A 25 -13.35 -0.10 -20.96
N ALA A 26 -13.95 -1.20 -21.39
CA ALA A 26 -14.50 -2.21 -20.50
C ALA A 26 -13.40 -2.88 -19.66
N ALA A 27 -12.26 -3.22 -20.27
CA ALA A 27 -11.12 -3.80 -19.57
C ALA A 27 -10.46 -2.79 -18.61
N PHE A 28 -10.38 -1.52 -19.01
CA PHE A 28 -9.94 -0.43 -18.13
C PHE A 28 -10.85 -0.31 -16.90
N GLY A 29 -12.18 -0.36 -17.09
CA GLY A 29 -13.14 -0.33 -15.99
C GLY A 29 -12.96 -1.49 -15.00
N LYS A 30 -12.68 -2.70 -15.49
CA LYS A 30 -12.36 -3.85 -14.64
C LYS A 30 -11.08 -3.63 -13.83
N ARG A 31 -10.01 -3.11 -14.46
CA ARG A 31 -8.75 -2.75 -13.77
C ARG A 31 -8.98 -1.69 -12.70
N PHE A 32 -9.74 -0.64 -13.02
CA PHE A 32 -10.07 0.42 -12.09
C PHE A 32 -10.82 -0.11 -10.87
N ALA A 33 -11.87 -0.90 -11.09
CA ALA A 33 -12.64 -1.51 -10.00
C ALA A 33 -11.78 -2.45 -9.15
N ALA A 34 -10.94 -3.28 -9.79
CA ALA A 34 -10.03 -4.19 -9.12
C ALA A 34 -9.01 -3.44 -8.24
N ASN A 35 -8.31 -2.45 -8.80
CA ASN A 35 -7.34 -1.64 -8.05
C ASN A 35 -8.01 -0.85 -6.90
N ALA A 36 -9.23 -0.36 -7.10
CA ALA A 36 -10.01 0.28 -6.05
C ALA A 36 -10.38 -0.71 -4.92
N ALA A 37 -10.79 -1.92 -5.27
CA ALA A 37 -11.10 -2.99 -4.33
C ALA A 37 -9.86 -3.43 -3.53
N ASP A 38 -8.72 -3.63 -4.21
CA ASP A 38 -7.44 -3.97 -3.59
C ASP A 38 -7.08 -2.93 -2.52
N GLY A 39 -7.00 -1.64 -2.88
CA GLY A 39 -6.61 -0.63 -1.90
C GLY A 39 -7.69 -0.30 -0.87
N PHE A 40 -8.98 -0.52 -1.16
CA PHE A 40 -10.02 -0.43 -0.14
C PHE A 40 -9.86 -1.54 0.90
N SER A 41 -9.69 -2.80 0.45
CA SER A 41 -9.52 -3.95 1.34
C SER A 41 -8.24 -3.83 2.17
N ASP A 42 -7.15 -3.33 1.58
CA ASP A 42 -5.91 -3.04 2.29
C ASP A 42 -6.10 -2.01 3.40
N ILE A 43 -6.76 -0.89 3.12
CA ILE A 43 -7.02 0.15 4.13
C ILE A 43 -7.92 -0.38 5.24
N MET A 44 -8.97 -1.12 4.89
CA MET A 44 -9.88 -1.70 5.88
C MET A 44 -9.16 -2.70 6.77
N ILE A 45 -8.37 -3.60 6.21
CA ILE A 45 -7.74 -4.68 6.95
C ILE A 45 -6.47 -4.19 7.65
N GLY A 46 -5.52 -3.64 6.92
CA GLY A 46 -4.22 -3.20 7.44
C GLY A 46 -4.21 -1.81 8.07
N GLY A 47 -5.22 -0.98 7.80
CA GLY A 47 -5.34 0.38 8.34
C GLY A 47 -6.38 0.54 9.44
N ALA A 48 -7.35 -0.37 9.59
CA ALA A 48 -8.40 -0.27 10.61
C ALA A 48 -8.55 -1.54 11.46
N ILE A 49 -8.82 -2.70 10.84
CA ILE A 49 -9.14 -3.93 11.56
C ILE A 49 -7.93 -4.47 12.33
N LEU A 50 -6.83 -4.80 11.64
CA LEU A 50 -5.64 -5.35 12.27
C LEU A 50 -4.99 -4.37 13.26
N PRO A 51 -4.84 -3.07 12.94
CA PRO A 51 -4.36 -2.09 13.91
C PRO A 51 -5.15 -2.08 15.21
N SER A 52 -6.48 -2.12 15.13
CA SER A 52 -7.36 -2.11 16.32
C SER A 52 -7.26 -3.41 17.12
N LEU A 53 -7.09 -4.56 16.46
CA LEU A 53 -6.98 -5.85 17.14
C LEU A 53 -5.60 -6.08 17.77
N LEU A 54 -4.55 -5.68 17.05
CA LEU A 54 -3.16 -5.89 17.44
C LEU A 54 -2.59 -4.74 18.28
N HIS A 55 -3.36 -3.66 18.46
CA HIS A 55 -2.94 -2.45 19.19
C HIS A 55 -1.69 -1.82 18.56
N GLN A 56 -1.75 -1.67 17.23
CA GLN A 56 -0.68 -1.15 16.38
C GLN A 56 -1.05 0.18 15.75
N ASP A 57 -0.08 1.05 15.59
CA ASP A 57 -0.18 2.29 14.82
C ASP A 57 0.69 2.19 13.55
N PRO A 58 0.12 1.71 12.42
CA PRO A 58 0.86 1.51 11.18
C PRO A 58 1.19 2.82 10.45
N ARG A 59 0.85 4.00 11.00
CA ARG A 59 1.09 5.28 10.33
C ARG A 59 2.59 5.57 10.23
N TYR A 60 2.98 6.29 9.18
CA TYR A 60 4.35 6.75 9.03
C TYR A 60 4.58 7.96 9.95
N PHE A 61 5.60 7.87 10.81
CA PHE A 61 6.00 8.96 11.69
C PHE A 61 7.17 9.72 11.09
N TYR A 62 6.99 11.00 10.80
CA TYR A 62 8.05 11.83 10.22
C TYR A 62 9.29 11.89 11.13
N GLN A 63 10.48 11.56 10.61
CA GLN A 63 11.72 11.62 11.41
C GLN A 63 12.33 13.03 11.42
N GLY A 64 12.45 13.66 10.25
CA GLY A 64 12.80 15.07 10.05
C GLY A 64 14.17 15.59 10.45
N THR A 65 14.84 14.92 11.37
CA THR A 65 16.16 15.29 11.89
C THR A 65 17.18 14.19 11.59
N GLY A 66 18.46 14.50 11.74
CA GLY A 66 19.55 13.57 11.46
C GLY A 66 19.97 13.53 9.98
N THR A 67 20.83 12.56 9.65
CA THR A 67 21.41 12.46 8.31
C THR A 67 20.39 11.95 7.27
N LYS A 68 20.59 12.29 5.98
CA LYS A 68 19.78 11.75 4.88
C LYS A 68 19.68 10.21 4.93
N LYS A 69 20.80 9.54 5.24
CA LYS A 69 20.85 8.07 5.37
C LYS A 69 19.96 7.55 6.50
N SER A 70 19.94 8.24 7.64
CA SER A 70 19.07 7.87 8.79
C SER A 70 17.60 7.92 8.38
N ARG A 71 17.21 9.01 7.72
CA ARG A 71 15.84 9.27 7.25
C ARG A 71 15.39 8.30 6.16
N ILE A 72 16.29 7.98 5.21
CA ILE A 72 16.05 6.94 4.21
C ILE A 72 15.81 5.59 4.91
N ARG A 73 16.68 5.20 5.84
CA ARG A 73 16.51 3.93 6.57
C ARG A 73 15.17 3.90 7.32
N HIS A 74 14.82 4.98 8.01
CA HIS A 74 13.55 5.09 8.73
C HIS A 74 12.33 4.90 7.81
N ALA A 75 12.32 5.56 6.65
CA ALA A 75 11.28 5.39 5.64
C ALA A 75 11.24 3.97 5.04
N LEU A 76 12.40 3.36 4.79
CA LEU A 76 12.50 2.01 4.23
C LEU A 76 11.98 0.92 5.19
N VAL A 77 12.22 1.07 6.49
CA VAL A 77 11.84 0.03 7.48
C VAL A 77 10.39 0.13 7.95
N HIS A 78 9.73 1.27 7.72
CA HIS A 78 8.36 1.52 8.19
C HIS A 78 7.31 0.46 7.80
N PRO A 79 7.30 -0.11 6.58
CA PRO A 79 6.34 -1.16 6.25
C PRO A 79 6.51 -2.43 7.10
N PHE A 80 7.69 -2.63 7.68
CA PHE A 80 8.05 -3.81 8.47
C PHE A 80 8.02 -3.54 9.98
N LEU A 81 8.16 -2.29 10.41
CA LEU A 81 8.19 -1.88 11.81
C LEU A 81 7.25 -0.70 12.04
N CYS A 82 6.37 -0.84 13.01
CA CYS A 82 5.47 0.22 13.45
C CYS A 82 5.58 0.43 14.97
N ARG A 83 4.90 1.47 15.46
CA ARG A 83 4.75 1.66 16.91
C ARG A 83 3.49 0.94 17.36
N GLY A 84 3.55 0.23 18.48
CA GLY A 84 2.34 -0.16 19.20
C GLY A 84 1.70 1.03 19.91
N ASP A 85 0.48 0.87 20.41
CA ASP A 85 -0.25 1.91 21.17
C ASP A 85 0.51 2.40 22.41
N LYS A 86 1.39 1.55 22.96
CA LYS A 86 2.26 1.87 24.10
C LYS A 86 3.53 2.63 23.70
N GLY A 87 3.71 2.92 22.41
CA GLY A 87 4.85 3.66 21.85
C GLY A 87 6.11 2.83 21.57
N ASN A 88 6.11 1.53 21.87
CA ASN A 88 7.23 0.63 21.59
C ASN A 88 7.26 0.25 20.10
N TRP A 89 8.46 0.03 19.55
CA TRP A 89 8.61 -0.49 18.20
C TRP A 89 8.37 -1.99 18.15
N GLU A 90 7.59 -2.43 17.18
CA GLU A 90 7.25 -3.84 16.96
C GLU A 90 7.06 -4.15 15.46
N PRO A 91 7.11 -5.43 15.06
CA PRO A 91 6.84 -5.82 13.68
C PRO A 91 5.45 -5.37 13.23
N ASN A 92 5.37 -4.76 12.04
CA ASN A 92 4.15 -4.20 11.48
C ASN A 92 3.25 -5.28 10.87
N TYR A 93 2.74 -6.17 11.72
CA TYR A 93 1.81 -7.23 11.34
C TYR A 93 0.53 -6.68 10.72
N SER A 94 0.10 -5.47 11.10
CA SER A 94 -1.07 -4.84 10.53
C SER A 94 -0.90 -4.51 9.05
N SER A 95 0.18 -3.82 8.67
CA SER A 95 0.41 -3.47 7.26
C SER A 95 0.69 -4.71 6.42
N LEU A 96 1.55 -5.62 6.90
CA LEU A 96 1.87 -6.84 6.17
C LEU A 96 0.66 -7.78 6.07
N GLY A 97 -0.14 -7.89 7.13
CA GLY A 97 -1.37 -8.66 7.11
C GLY A 97 -2.44 -8.06 6.20
N GLY A 98 -2.54 -6.73 6.15
CA GLY A 98 -3.40 -6.01 5.21
C GLY A 98 -3.02 -6.26 3.75
N ASP A 99 -1.74 -6.10 3.43
CA ASP A 99 -1.20 -6.35 2.09
C ASP A 99 -1.48 -7.81 1.66
N LEU A 100 -1.24 -8.77 2.56
CA LEU A 100 -1.43 -10.19 2.28
C LEU A 100 -2.92 -10.56 2.12
N ALA A 101 -3.78 -10.01 2.97
CA ALA A 101 -5.22 -10.27 2.92
C ALA A 101 -5.85 -9.65 1.66
N SER A 102 -5.49 -8.41 1.34
CA SER A 102 -5.90 -7.73 0.10
C SER A 102 -5.45 -8.52 -1.14
N ALA A 103 -4.17 -8.91 -1.18
CA ALA A 103 -3.63 -9.73 -2.24
C ALA A 103 -4.29 -11.11 -2.35
N SER A 104 -4.78 -11.66 -1.24
CA SER A 104 -5.54 -12.92 -1.25
C SER A 104 -6.95 -12.72 -1.82
N ILE A 105 -7.62 -11.64 -1.42
CA ILE A 105 -8.97 -11.26 -1.86
C ILE A 105 -9.01 -10.96 -3.37
N SER A 106 -7.93 -10.45 -3.95
CA SER A 106 -7.84 -10.17 -5.39
C SER A 106 -8.10 -11.40 -6.28
N ASN A 107 -7.81 -12.61 -5.76
CA ASN A 107 -8.13 -13.87 -6.46
C ASN A 107 -9.62 -14.04 -6.74
N LEU A 108 -10.51 -13.39 -6.00
CA LEU A 108 -11.96 -13.55 -6.18
C LEU A 108 -12.45 -12.87 -7.46
N TYR A 109 -11.82 -11.77 -7.87
CA TYR A 109 -12.27 -10.94 -9.01
C TYR A 109 -11.26 -10.78 -10.14
N TYR A 110 -9.99 -11.16 -9.97
CA TYR A 110 -9.01 -11.17 -11.06
C TYR A 110 -9.35 -12.22 -12.13
N PRO A 111 -8.89 -12.13 -13.38
CA PRO A 111 -9.10 -13.17 -14.39
C PRO A 111 -8.49 -14.49 -13.95
N GLU A 112 -9.13 -15.62 -14.26
CA GLU A 112 -8.68 -16.95 -13.81
C GLU A 112 -7.23 -17.26 -14.20
N SER A 113 -6.79 -16.81 -15.37
CA SER A 113 -5.40 -16.94 -15.86
C SER A 113 -4.36 -16.24 -15.00
N ASN A 114 -4.76 -15.26 -14.18
CA ASN A 114 -3.88 -14.49 -13.31
C ASN A 114 -3.99 -14.91 -11.84
N ARG A 115 -4.93 -15.77 -11.46
CA ARG A 115 -5.14 -16.18 -10.06
C ARG A 115 -4.07 -17.17 -9.60
N GLY A 116 -3.96 -17.31 -8.28
CA GLY A 116 -3.13 -18.30 -7.61
C GLY A 116 -2.15 -17.68 -6.63
N VAL A 117 -1.35 -18.54 -6.01
CA VAL A 117 -0.38 -18.15 -4.97
C VAL A 117 0.64 -17.14 -5.50
N GLY A 118 1.04 -17.25 -6.76
CA GLY A 118 1.96 -16.30 -7.40
C GLY A 118 1.43 -14.87 -7.44
N LEU A 119 0.12 -14.70 -7.70
CA LEU A 119 -0.54 -13.38 -7.67
C LEU A 119 -0.50 -12.80 -6.27
N VAL A 120 -0.80 -13.61 -5.26
CA VAL A 120 -0.82 -13.17 -3.86
C VAL A 120 0.53 -12.60 -3.46
N PHE A 121 1.63 -13.32 -3.71
CA PHE A 121 2.96 -12.84 -3.36
C PHE A 121 3.43 -11.66 -4.21
N THR A 122 3.01 -11.59 -5.48
CA THR A 122 3.30 -10.45 -6.34
C THR A 122 2.60 -9.18 -5.84
N ASN A 123 1.30 -9.26 -5.58
CA ASN A 123 0.53 -8.14 -5.05
C ASN A 123 1.00 -7.74 -3.66
N PHE A 124 1.26 -8.70 -2.77
CA PHE A 124 1.85 -8.43 -1.46
C PHE A 124 3.16 -7.63 -1.57
N GLY A 125 4.07 -8.07 -2.44
CA GLY A 125 5.32 -7.35 -2.69
C GLY A 125 5.12 -5.95 -3.26
N ILE A 126 4.18 -5.79 -4.19
CA ILE A 126 3.82 -4.48 -4.76
C ILE A 126 3.25 -3.55 -3.68
N SER A 127 2.28 -4.00 -2.89
CA SER A 127 1.66 -3.19 -1.82
C SER A 127 2.69 -2.78 -0.77
N THR A 128 3.57 -3.69 -0.35
CA THR A 128 4.66 -3.36 0.58
C THR A 128 5.63 -2.35 -0.05
N ALA A 129 5.98 -2.49 -1.32
CA ALA A 129 6.83 -1.53 -2.03
C ALA A 129 6.16 -0.15 -2.18
N GLU A 130 4.84 -0.10 -2.42
CA GLU A 130 4.07 1.14 -2.44
C GLU A 130 4.12 1.85 -1.08
N ARG A 131 4.08 1.12 0.04
CA ARG A 131 4.26 1.70 1.38
C ARG A 131 5.64 2.29 1.57
N VAL A 132 6.69 1.64 1.04
CA VAL A 132 8.05 2.21 1.04
C VAL A 132 8.07 3.53 0.27
N VAL A 133 7.54 3.54 -0.96
CA VAL A 133 7.51 4.74 -1.80
C VAL A 133 6.70 5.85 -1.13
N SER A 134 5.56 5.52 -0.53
CA SER A 134 4.72 6.45 0.23
C SER A 134 5.47 7.05 1.43
N SER A 135 6.16 6.23 2.21
CA SER A 135 6.94 6.67 3.38
C SER A 135 8.11 7.56 2.97
N MET A 136 8.79 7.22 1.86
CA MET A 136 9.82 8.04 1.26
C MET A 136 9.27 9.39 0.78
N ALA A 137 8.11 9.38 0.12
CA ALA A 137 7.44 10.61 -0.31
C ALA A 137 7.01 11.47 0.89
N GLN A 138 6.52 10.86 1.97
CA GLN A 138 6.19 11.57 3.20
C GLN A 138 7.42 12.19 3.86
N GLU A 139 8.55 11.47 3.88
CA GLU A 139 9.80 11.95 4.47
C GLU A 139 10.43 13.09 3.66
N PHE A 140 10.38 13.05 2.32
CA PHE A 140 11.17 13.96 1.47
C PHE A 140 10.38 14.92 0.59
N VAL A 141 9.11 14.63 0.27
CA VAL A 141 8.30 15.41 -0.68
C VAL A 141 7.18 16.16 0.03
N LEU A 142 6.34 15.46 0.79
CA LEU A 142 5.10 16.01 1.35
C LEU A 142 5.32 16.97 2.54
N ARG A 143 6.55 17.07 3.05
CA ARG A 143 6.91 18.04 4.09
C ARG A 143 6.78 19.50 3.63
N GLN A 144 6.70 19.79 2.33
CA GLN A 144 6.50 21.17 1.87
C GLN A 144 5.08 21.71 2.06
N VAL A 145 4.10 20.87 2.42
CA VAL A 145 2.68 21.27 2.43
C VAL A 145 2.12 21.46 3.84
N HIS A 146 2.77 20.96 4.89
CA HIS A 146 2.28 21.09 6.26
C HIS A 146 3.38 21.56 7.20
N TRP A 147 3.62 22.89 7.25
CA TRP A 147 3.98 23.64 8.46
C TRP A 147 3.85 25.16 8.25
N HIS A 148 2.75 25.73 8.76
CA HIS A 148 2.65 27.08 9.32
C HIS A 148 2.01 26.88 10.71
N GLY A 149 2.81 26.90 11.79
CA GLY A 149 2.22 26.70 13.12
C GLY A 149 3.19 26.56 14.28
N ARG A 150 4.12 27.52 14.41
CA ARG A 150 4.98 27.89 15.57
C ARG A 150 5.50 26.77 16.47
#